data_AF-A0A961RGF7-F1
#
_entry.id   AF-A0A961RGF7-F1
#
_cell.length_a   1.000
_cell.length_b   1.000
_cell.length_c   1.000
_cell.angle_alpha   90.00
_cell.angle_beta   90.00
_cell.angle_gamma   90.00
#
_symmetry.space_group_name_H-M   'P 1'
#
loop_
_entity.id
_entity.type
_entity.pdbx_description
1 polymer ?
#
loop_
_entity_poly.entity_id
_entity_poly.type
_entity_poly.pdbx_seq_one_letter_code
_entity_poly.pdbx_strand_id
1 'polypeptide(L)'
;MSRIETLEELQALYGEPGQASLVKETAEIIPQYRAFIEASPFCTIATIGDARDGGMMDCSPRGDLPGFVRVHDERTLMMPDRKGNNRVDTLRNVLADPR
;
A
#
# COMPACT_ATOMS: atom_id res chain seq x y z
N MET A 1 -32.99 -5.25 -3.47
CA MET A 1 -31.69 -4.63 -3.12
C MET A 1 -31.93 -3.15 -2.94
N SER A 2 -31.64 -2.60 -1.76
CA SER A 2 -31.62 -1.15 -1.55
C SER A 2 -30.26 -0.59 -1.96
N ARG A 3 -30.25 0.62 -2.53
CA ARG A 3 -29.03 1.37 -2.87
C ARG A 3 -28.67 2.23 -1.66
N ILE A 4 -27.38 2.26 -1.31
CA ILE A 4 -26.81 3.13 -0.28
C ILE A 4 -26.29 4.39 -0.99
N GLU A 5 -26.71 5.57 -0.55
CA GLU A 5 -26.34 6.86 -1.15
C GLU A 5 -25.57 7.77 -0.19
N THR A 6 -25.57 7.47 1.11
CA THR A 6 -24.86 8.28 2.11
C THR A 6 -23.92 7.46 2.99
N LEU A 7 -22.97 8.15 3.64
CA LEU A 7 -22.06 7.53 4.60
C LEU A 7 -22.82 7.06 5.84
N GLU A 8 -23.84 7.81 6.28
CA GLU A 8 -24.66 7.49 7.43
C GLU A 8 -25.48 6.22 7.20
N GLU A 9 -26.05 6.04 6.00
CA GLU A 9 -26.74 4.82 5.60
C GLU A 9 -25.80 3.62 5.61
N LEU A 10 -24.57 3.79 5.14
CA LEU A 10 -23.55 2.75 5.17
C LEU A 10 -23.18 2.40 6.62
N GLN A 11 -22.90 3.40 7.45
CA GLN A 11 -22.52 3.20 8.85
C GLN A 11 -23.64 2.54 9.67
N ALA A 12 -24.90 2.88 9.40
CA ALA A 12 -26.05 2.26 10.05
C ALA A 12 -26.14 0.74 9.80
N LEU A 13 -25.57 0.24 8.69
CA LEU A 13 -25.55 -1.19 8.37
C LEU A 13 -24.43 -1.96 9.08
N TYR A 14 -23.27 -1.33 9.29
CA TYR A 14 -22.07 -2.00 9.80
C TYR A 14 -21.80 -1.73 11.29
N GLY A 15 -22.31 -0.62 11.84
CA GLY A 15 -22.03 -0.17 13.20
C GLY A 15 -20.58 0.27 13.41
N GLU A 16 -20.18 0.40 14.67
CA GLU A 16 -18.83 0.82 15.04
C GLU A 16 -17.84 -0.36 15.05
N PRO A 17 -16.58 -0.15 14.64
CA PRO A 17 -15.56 -1.19 14.70
C PRO A 17 -15.27 -1.60 16.15
N GLY A 18 -15.17 -2.91 16.39
CA GLY A 18 -14.77 -3.44 17.69
C GLY A 18 -13.34 -3.05 18.07
N GLN A 19 -13.06 -2.96 19.38
CA GLN A 19 -11.77 -2.52 19.92
C GLN A 19 -10.56 -3.30 19.35
N ALA A 20 -10.69 -4.62 19.18
CA ALA A 20 -9.62 -5.43 18.60
C ALA A 20 -9.26 -5.03 17.16
N SER A 21 -10.23 -4.55 16.37
CA SER A 21 -9.98 -4.05 15.01
C SER A 21 -9.24 -2.72 14.98
N LEU A 22 -9.41 -1.89 16.01
CA LEU A 22 -8.69 -0.62 16.16
C LEU A 22 -7.26 -0.88 16.66
N VAL A 23 -7.10 -1.76 17.65
CA VAL A 23 -5.79 -2.01 18.31
C VAL A 23 -4.82 -2.80 17.43
N LYS A 24 -5.30 -3.58 16.45
CA LYS A 24 -4.43 -4.34 15.54
C LYS A 24 -3.70 -3.48 14.50
N GLU A 25 -4.11 -2.21 14.34
CA GLU A 25 -3.43 -1.28 13.45
C GLU A 25 -2.15 -0.76 14.11
N THR A 26 -1.05 -0.75 13.37
CA THR A 26 0.24 -0.27 13.86
C THR A 26 1.03 0.36 12.72
N ALA A 27 1.81 1.39 13.06
CA ALA A 27 2.72 2.06 12.13
C ALA A 27 4.06 1.32 11.98
N GLU A 28 4.22 0.16 12.63
CA GLU A 28 5.47 -0.59 12.70
C GLU A 28 5.34 -2.01 12.15
N ILE A 29 6.42 -2.47 11.51
CA ILE A 29 6.55 -3.83 10.99
C ILE A 29 6.87 -4.77 12.15
N ILE A 30 5.83 -5.42 12.66
CA ILE A 30 5.95 -6.48 13.68
C ILE A 30 6.55 -7.76 13.10
N PRO A 31 7.05 -8.70 13.92
CA PRO A 31 7.69 -9.93 13.44
C PRO A 31 6.84 -10.74 12.44
N GLN A 32 5.52 -10.77 12.64
CA GLN A 32 4.59 -11.46 11.75
C GLN A 32 4.51 -10.79 10.36
N TYR A 33 4.53 -9.45 10.32
CA TYR A 33 4.53 -8.70 9.05
C TYR A 33 5.87 -8.86 8.33
N ARG A 34 6.99 -8.82 9.06
CA ARG A 34 8.32 -9.09 8.50
C ARG A 34 8.37 -10.47 7.84
N ALA A 35 7.93 -11.51 8.55
CA ALA A 35 7.92 -12.87 8.01
C ALA A 35 7.08 -12.99 6.73
N PHE A 36 5.94 -12.29 6.68
CA PHE A 36 5.10 -12.25 5.48
C PHE A 36 5.78 -11.51 4.32
N ILE A 37 6.37 -10.33 4.57
CA ILE A 37 7.06 -9.52 3.56
C ILE A 37 8.25 -10.30 2.98
N GLU A 38 9.08 -10.90 3.83
CA GLU A 38 10.28 -11.64 3.41
C GLU A 38 9.93 -12.92 2.63
N ALA A 39 8.77 -13.53 2.87
CA ALA A 39 8.28 -14.69 2.12
C ALA A 39 7.59 -14.32 0.78
N SER A 40 7.23 -13.05 0.57
CA SER A 40 6.40 -12.64 -0.56
C SER A 40 7.21 -12.47 -1.85
N PRO A 41 6.87 -13.17 -2.96
CA PRO A 41 7.47 -12.97 -4.28
C PRO A 41 6.81 -11.84 -5.09
N PHE A 42 5.84 -11.14 -4.49
CA PHE A 42 5.03 -10.14 -5.15
C PHE A 42 4.54 -9.07 -4.16
N CYS A 43 4.44 -7.83 -4.62
CA CYS A 43 3.72 -6.78 -3.92
C CYS A 43 3.15 -5.76 -4.91
N THR A 44 2.28 -4.88 -4.45
CA THR A 44 1.83 -3.70 -5.19
C THR A 44 2.23 -2.43 -4.47
N ILE A 45 2.65 -1.42 -5.21
CA ILE A 45 2.97 -0.09 -4.67
C ILE A 45 1.91 0.88 -5.18
N ALA A 46 1.13 1.45 -4.27
CA ALA A 46 0.23 2.55 -4.57
C ALA A 46 0.97 3.88 -4.41
N THR A 47 0.78 4.80 -5.35
CA THR A 47 1.35 6.16 -5.31
C THR A 47 0.32 7.16 -5.81
N ILE A 48 0.42 8.42 -5.38
CA ILE A 48 -0.42 9.49 -5.91
C ILE A 48 0.21 10.03 -7.19
N GLY A 49 -0.51 9.95 -8.31
CA GLY A 49 -0.10 10.50 -9.59
C GLY A 49 0.16 11.99 -9.51
N ASP A 50 1.06 12.49 -10.33
CA ASP A 50 1.36 13.92 -10.36
C ASP A 50 0.26 14.73 -11.09
N ALA A 51 0.51 16.02 -11.35
CA ALA A 51 -0.44 16.89 -12.03
C ALA A 51 -0.83 16.40 -13.44
N ARG A 52 0.03 15.61 -14.12
CA ARG A 52 -0.31 14.98 -15.42
C ARG A 52 -1.32 13.86 -15.23
N ASP A 53 -1.16 13.15 -14.11
CA ASP A 53 -2.07 12.20 -13.47
C ASP A 53 -3.45 12.77 -13.12
N GLY A 54 -3.57 14.09 -13.04
CA GLY A 54 -4.69 14.75 -12.36
C GLY A 54 -4.75 14.46 -10.86
N GLY A 55 -3.64 14.02 -10.25
CA GLY A 55 -3.64 13.56 -8.86
C GLY A 55 -4.20 12.14 -8.67
N MET A 56 -4.46 11.40 -9.74
CA MET A 56 -5.07 10.07 -9.64
C MET A 56 -4.10 9.04 -9.09
N MET A 57 -4.60 8.13 -8.26
CA MET A 57 -3.78 7.07 -7.68
C MET A 57 -3.37 6.03 -8.73
N ASP A 58 -2.09 5.68 -8.77
CA ASP A 58 -1.54 4.57 -9.54
C ASP A 58 -1.19 3.40 -8.61
N CYS A 59 -1.31 2.17 -9.10
CA CYS A 59 -0.96 0.97 -8.35
C CYS A 59 -0.12 0.03 -9.22
N SER A 60 1.19 0.01 -8.96
CA SER A 60 2.16 -0.74 -9.77
C SER A 60 2.46 -2.11 -9.15
N PRO A 61 2.29 -3.23 -9.90
CA PRO A 61 2.70 -4.54 -9.44
C PRO A 61 4.23 -4.70 -9.52
N ARG A 62 4.81 -5.36 -8.53
CA ARG A 62 6.24 -5.69 -8.42
C ARG A 62 6.38 -7.17 -8.11
N GLY A 63 7.29 -7.86 -8.78
CA GLY A 63 7.51 -9.29 -8.57
C GLY A 63 8.96 -9.69 -8.78
N ASP A 64 9.42 -10.64 -7.97
CA ASP A 64 10.76 -11.22 -7.98
C ASP A 64 10.80 -12.47 -7.07
N LEU A 65 11.97 -13.06 -6.85
CA LEU A 65 12.15 -14.09 -5.84
C LEU A 65 11.77 -13.58 -4.44
N PRO A 66 11.27 -14.45 -3.55
CA PRO A 66 11.02 -14.09 -2.15
C PRO A 66 12.21 -13.39 -1.50
N GLY A 67 11.92 -12.34 -0.72
CA GLY A 67 12.94 -11.52 -0.06
C GLY A 67 13.48 -10.36 -0.90
N PHE A 68 12.87 -10.07 -2.06
CA PHE A 68 13.26 -8.89 -2.85
C PHE A 68 12.88 -7.57 -2.17
N VAL A 69 11.78 -7.54 -1.42
CA VAL A 69 11.49 -6.47 -0.45
C VAL A 69 12.21 -6.82 0.85
N ARG A 70 13.12 -5.94 1.26
CA ARG A 70 13.90 -6.09 2.49
C ARG A 70 13.39 -5.12 3.53
N VAL A 71 13.20 -5.61 4.75
CA VAL A 71 12.87 -4.76 5.90
C VAL A 71 14.17 -4.26 6.52
N HIS A 72 14.45 -2.96 6.38
CA HIS A 72 15.65 -2.32 6.92
C HIS A 72 15.53 -2.13 8.44
N ASP A 73 14.40 -1.58 8.89
CA ASP A 73 14.01 -1.39 10.28
C ASP A 73 12.47 -1.49 10.41
N GLU A 74 11.90 -1.28 11.59
CA GLU A 74 10.45 -1.41 11.80
C GLU A 74 9.59 -0.43 10.98
N ARG A 75 10.17 0.58 10.32
CA ARG A 75 9.44 1.60 9.55
C ARG A 75 9.95 1.81 8.13
N THR A 76 11.01 1.10 7.74
CA THR A 76 11.69 1.32 6.46
C THR A 76 11.77 0.03 5.66
N LEU A 77 11.24 0.06 4.44
CA LEU A 77 11.37 -1.00 3.45
C LEU A 77 12.35 -0.58 2.34
N MET A 78 13.05 -1.55 1.79
CA MET A 78 13.94 -1.38 0.63
C MET A 78 13.53 -2.37 -0.46
N MET A 79 13.49 -1.90 -1.71
CA MET A 79 13.18 -2.72 -2.87
C MET A 79 14.14 -2.39 -4.01
N PRO A 80 14.63 -3.38 -4.77
CA PRO A 80 15.44 -3.11 -5.95
C PRO A 80 14.58 -2.46 -7.06
N ASP A 81 15.14 -1.46 -7.72
CA ASP A 81 14.61 -1.01 -9.00
C ASP A 81 15.05 -1.98 -10.10
N ARG A 82 14.09 -2.72 -10.65
CA ARG A 82 14.33 -3.71 -11.71
C ARG A 82 14.16 -3.06 -13.08
N LYS A 83 15.00 -3.46 -14.04
CA LYS A 83 14.90 -2.98 -15.41
C LYS A 83 13.51 -3.31 -15.98
N GLY A 84 12.80 -2.27 -16.41
CA GLY A 84 11.45 -2.37 -16.98
C GLY A 84 11.33 -1.66 -18.31
N ASN A 85 10.15 -1.08 -18.55
CA ASN A 85 9.81 -0.31 -19.76
C ASN A 85 10.24 1.17 -19.68
N ASN A 86 11.00 1.57 -18.65
CA ASN A 86 11.48 2.93 -18.40
C ASN A 86 10.40 4.02 -18.26
N ARG A 87 9.12 3.64 -18.03
CA ARG A 87 8.07 4.64 -17.78
C ARG A 87 8.26 5.41 -16.47
N VAL A 88 8.89 4.78 -15.49
CA VAL A 88 9.25 5.35 -14.17
C VAL A 88 8.09 6.02 -13.42
N ASP A 89 6.84 5.63 -13.71
CA ASP A 89 5.63 6.26 -13.19
C ASP A 89 5.65 6.33 -11.65
N THR A 90 5.86 5.20 -10.97
CA THR A 90 5.98 5.14 -9.50
C THR A 90 7.08 6.05 -8.94
N LEU A 91 8.27 6.08 -9.54
CA LEU A 91 9.39 6.89 -9.05
C LEU A 91 9.10 8.39 -9.22
N ARG A 92 8.48 8.77 -10.34
CA ARG A 92 8.05 10.15 -10.58
C ARG A 92 6.97 10.59 -9.61
N ASN A 93 6.01 9.71 -9.34
CA ASN A 93 4.95 9.95 -8.38
C ASN A 93 5.53 10.17 -6.98
N VAL A 94 6.45 9.31 -6.52
CA VAL A 94 7.15 9.47 -5.22
C VAL A 94 7.93 10.79 -5.13
N LEU A 95 8.53 11.26 -6.22
CA LEU A 95 9.21 12.56 -6.23
C LEU A 95 8.24 13.74 -6.12
N ALA A 96 7.03 13.61 -6.66
CA ALA A 96 5.99 14.63 -6.57
C ALA A 96 5.25 14.60 -5.22
N ASP A 97 4.98 13.40 -4.71
CA ASP A 97 4.29 13.14 -3.44
C ASP A 97 4.90 11.88 -2.77
N PRO A 98 5.67 12.02 -1.68
CA PRO A 98 6.40 10.91 -1.06
C PRO A 98 5.56 10.09 -0.07
N ARG A 99 4.24 10.31 -0.01
CA ARG A 99 3.31 9.56 0.86
C ARG A 99 2.96 8.19 0.29
#